data_AF-A0AAW0LSI5-F1
#
_entry.id   AF-A0AAW0LSI5-F1
#
_cell.length_a   1.000
_cell.length_b   1.000
_cell.length_c   1.000
_cell.angle_alpha   90.00
_cell.angle_beta   90.00
_cell.angle_gamma   90.00
#
_symmetry.space_group_name_H-M   'P 1'
#
loop_
_entity.id
_entity.type
_entity.pdbx_description
1 polymer ?
#
loop_
_entity_poly.entity_id
_entity_poly.type
_entity_poly.pdbx_seq_one_letter_code
_entity_poly.pdbx_strand_id
1 'polypeptide(L)'
;MANQASLMFYYVFTIFIITMSMLCGASTEEKKAHIVYMGSLPEGQYSPLSHHQSMLRQTAQLDSFVETSYIRSYTRSFNGFVAKLTDIEKQRLSNMEGVISVFPSKTLQLHTTRSWDFIGLQESATRNAQAESDIIIGVLDTGICV
;
A
#
# COMPACT_ATOMS: atom_id res chain seq x y z
N MET A 1 52.25 36.02 10.33
CA MET A 1 50.85 36.48 10.12
C MET A 1 50.14 35.71 8.99
N ALA A 2 50.75 35.50 7.81
CA ALA A 2 50.12 34.76 6.70
C ALA A 2 49.72 33.30 7.02
N ASN A 3 50.53 32.56 7.78
CA ASN A 3 50.23 31.15 8.12
C ASN A 3 49.03 30.99 9.06
N GLN A 4 48.76 31.99 9.91
CA GLN A 4 47.66 31.95 10.86
C GLN A 4 46.33 32.22 10.14
N ALA A 5 46.32 33.17 9.20
CA ALA A 5 45.16 33.42 8.34
C ALA A 5 44.83 32.23 7.43
N SER A 6 45.85 31.57 6.87
CA SER A 6 45.69 30.35 6.08
C SER A 6 45.10 29.19 6.88
N LEU A 7 45.57 29.00 8.12
CA LEU A 7 45.04 27.97 9.02
C LEU A 7 43.56 28.23 9.37
N MET A 8 43.21 29.48 9.67
CA MET A 8 41.83 29.89 9.96
C MET A 8 40.91 29.68 8.75
N PHE A 9 41.40 29.94 7.53
CA PHE A 9 40.65 29.68 6.30
C PHE A 9 40.35 28.19 6.11
N TYR A 10 41.31 27.30 6.38
CA TYR A 10 41.11 25.85 6.34
C TYR A 10 40.06 25.35 7.33
N TYR A 11 40.01 25.92 8.55
CA TYR A 11 38.99 25.57 9.54
C TYR A 11 37.59 26.02 9.12
N VAL A 12 37.45 27.24 8.58
CA VAL A 12 36.15 27.72 8.09
C VAL A 12 35.66 26.89 6.90
N PHE A 13 36.56 26.54 5.98
CA PHE A 13 36.23 25.71 4.83
C PHE A 13 35.78 24.30 5.22
N THR A 14 36.46 23.66 6.19
CA THR A 14 36.07 22.34 6.69
C THR A 14 34.73 22.38 7.43
N ILE A 15 34.47 23.41 8.25
CA ILE A 15 33.16 23.61 8.89
C ILE A 15 32.06 23.82 7.84
N PHE A 16 32.32 24.56 6.77
CA PHE A 16 31.38 24.77 5.68
C PHE A 16 31.05 23.46 4.93
N ILE A 17 32.06 22.62 4.65
CA ILE A 17 31.86 21.29 4.03
C ILE A 17 31.03 20.38 4.93
N ILE A 18 31.30 20.36 6.25
CA ILE A 18 30.57 19.53 7.22
C ILE A 18 29.12 20.01 7.39
N THR A 19 28.87 21.32 7.38
CA THR A 19 27.51 21.85 7.48
C THR A 19 26.70 21.59 6.21
N MET A 20 27.31 21.67 5.02
CA MET A 20 26.67 21.28 3.76
C MET A 20 26.38 19.79 3.67
N SER A 21 27.25 18.91 4.18
CA SER A 21 26.98 17.47 4.22
C SER A 21 25.87 17.09 5.19
N MET A 22 25.75 17.79 6.33
CA MET A 22 24.63 17.62 7.27
C MET A 22 23.30 18.19 6.74
N LEU A 23 23.35 19.23 5.90
CA LEU A 23 22.16 19.75 5.22
C LEU A 23 21.67 18.80 4.13
N CYS A 24 22.58 17.98 3.57
CA CYS A 24 22.27 16.87 2.67
C CYS A 24 21.83 15.62 3.46
N GLY A 25 20.89 15.79 4.38
CA GLY A 25 20.13 14.66 4.90
C GLY A 25 19.19 14.20 3.79
N ALA A 26 19.60 13.21 2.99
CA ALA A 26 18.65 12.49 2.15
C ALA A 26 17.62 11.83 3.08
N SER A 27 16.50 12.50 3.32
CA SER A 27 15.34 11.90 3.93
C SER A 27 14.81 10.89 2.91
N THR A 28 15.32 9.65 2.96
CA THR A 28 14.66 8.55 2.27
C THR A 28 13.28 8.44 2.88
N GLU A 29 12.29 8.99 2.18
CA GLU A 29 10.90 8.89 2.61
C GLU A 29 10.57 7.41 2.81
N GLU A 30 10.06 7.09 3.99
CA GLU A 30 9.73 5.72 4.36
C GLU A 30 8.61 5.20 3.45
N LYS A 31 8.92 4.18 2.63
CA LYS A 31 7.91 3.57 1.77
C LYS A 31 6.97 2.68 2.58
N LYS A 32 5.67 2.94 2.49
CA LYS A 32 4.61 2.16 3.17
C LYS A 32 3.71 1.46 2.18
N ALA A 33 3.19 0.29 2.55
CA ALA A 33 2.27 -0.45 1.70
C ALA A 33 0.94 0.31 1.54
N HIS A 34 0.55 0.55 0.30
CA HIS A 34 -0.68 1.20 -0.09
C HIS A 34 -1.43 0.35 -1.10
N ILE A 35 -2.76 0.38 -1.00
CA ILE A 35 -3.68 -0.23 -1.95
C ILE A 35 -4.07 0.86 -2.95
N VAL A 36 -3.83 0.60 -4.24
CA VAL A 36 -4.28 1.40 -5.37
C VAL A 36 -5.53 0.72 -5.92
N TYR A 37 -6.69 1.34 -5.71
CA TYR A 37 -7.98 0.85 -6.17
C TYR A 37 -8.38 1.50 -7.48
N MET A 38 -8.72 0.68 -8.48
CA MET A 38 -9.01 1.11 -9.85
C MET A 38 -10.42 0.73 -10.31
N GLY A 39 -11.28 0.23 -9.40
CA GLY A 39 -12.67 -0.07 -9.71
C GLY A 39 -12.91 -1.45 -10.31
N SER A 40 -13.87 -1.54 -11.24
CA SER A 40 -14.16 -2.76 -11.99
C SER A 40 -13.08 -3.05 -13.03
N LEU A 41 -12.98 -4.31 -13.45
CA LEU A 41 -12.14 -4.65 -14.60
C LEU A 41 -12.72 -4.05 -15.88
N PRO A 42 -11.88 -3.44 -16.74
CA PRO A 42 -12.28 -3.06 -18.09
C PRO A 42 -12.81 -4.26 -18.88
N GLU A 43 -13.81 -4.02 -19.73
CA GLU A 43 -14.33 -5.04 -20.64
C GLU A 43 -13.37 -5.29 -21.82
N GLY A 44 -13.42 -6.49 -22.40
CA GLY A 44 -12.62 -6.86 -23.56
C GLY A 44 -11.22 -7.38 -23.21
N GLN A 45 -10.27 -7.18 -24.14
CA GLN A 45 -8.91 -7.69 -23.99
C GLN A 45 -8.09 -6.79 -23.06
N TYR A 46 -8.18 -7.06 -21.76
CA TYR A 46 -7.45 -6.35 -20.72
C TYR A 46 -6.49 -7.29 -19.99
N SER A 47 -5.27 -6.83 -19.73
CA SER A 47 -4.26 -7.56 -18.96
C SER A 47 -3.94 -6.79 -17.67
N PRO A 48 -4.65 -7.09 -16.55
CA PRO A 48 -4.56 -6.30 -15.32
C PRO A 48 -3.13 -6.19 -14.79
N LEU A 49 -2.41 -7.31 -14.74
CA LEU A 49 -1.05 -7.33 -14.21
C LEU A 49 -0.10 -6.40 -14.99
N SER A 50 -0.16 -6.44 -16.32
CA SER A 50 0.67 -5.58 -17.16
C SER A 50 0.32 -4.10 -17.00
N HIS A 51 -0.97 -3.79 -16.86
CA HIS A 51 -1.46 -2.44 -16.65
C HIS A 51 -1.02 -1.89 -15.29
N HIS A 52 -1.13 -2.68 -14.22
CA HIS A 52 -0.65 -2.29 -12.88
C HIS A 52 0.87 -2.02 -12.87
N GLN A 53 1.66 -2.89 -13.49
CA GLN A 53 3.11 -2.70 -13.58
C GLN A 53 3.47 -1.45 -14.38
N SER A 54 2.77 -1.19 -15.49
CA SER A 54 2.95 0.03 -16.29
C SER A 54 2.64 1.28 -15.48
N MET A 55 1.51 1.31 -14.77
CA MET A 55 1.14 2.41 -13.87
C MET A 55 2.21 2.67 -12.82
N LEU A 56 2.72 1.61 -12.19
CA LEU A 56 3.77 1.73 -11.18
C LEU A 56 5.09 2.26 -11.77
N ARG A 57 5.48 1.88 -13.00
CA ARG A 57 6.67 2.43 -13.68
C ARG A 57 6.57 3.93 -13.90
N GLN A 58 5.40 4.40 -14.32
CA GLN A 58 5.16 5.82 -14.62
C GLN A 58 5.31 6.71 -13.37
N THR A 59 5.16 6.17 -12.17
CA THR A 59 5.24 6.92 -10.91
C THR A 59 6.65 7.43 -10.58
N ALA A 60 7.69 6.63 -10.85
CA ALA A 60 9.06 6.91 -10.37
C ALA A 60 10.11 7.09 -11.47
N GLN A 61 9.74 6.95 -12.75
CA GLN A 61 10.65 7.11 -13.91
C GLN A 61 11.92 6.24 -13.85
N LEU A 62 11.89 5.15 -13.06
CA LEU A 62 12.99 4.23 -12.82
C LEU A 62 12.47 2.80 -12.97
N ASP A 63 13.07 1.98 -13.83
CA ASP A 63 12.59 0.61 -14.06
C ASP A 63 12.75 -0.30 -12.83
N SER A 64 13.81 -0.10 -12.04
CA SER A 64 14.06 -0.82 -10.78
C SER A 64 13.00 -0.54 -9.70
N PHE A 65 12.17 0.49 -9.89
CA PHE A 65 11.11 0.86 -8.97
C PHE A 65 10.03 -0.22 -8.85
N VAL A 66 9.68 -0.88 -9.96
CA VAL A 66 8.64 -1.92 -9.93
C VAL A 66 9.07 -3.11 -9.09
N GLU A 67 10.30 -3.58 -9.27
CA GLU A 67 10.81 -4.76 -8.56
C GLU A 67 10.90 -4.51 -7.05
N THR A 68 11.24 -3.28 -6.65
CA THR A 68 11.43 -2.92 -5.24
C THR A 68 10.13 -2.50 -4.53
N SER A 69 9.12 -2.05 -5.29
CA SER A 69 7.92 -1.44 -4.74
C SER A 69 6.67 -2.31 -4.92
N TYR A 70 6.61 -3.19 -5.92
CA TYR A 70 5.46 -4.06 -6.17
C TYR A 70 5.26 -5.11 -5.05
N ILE A 71 4.01 -5.32 -4.63
CA ILE A 71 3.64 -6.37 -3.67
C ILE A 71 2.68 -7.37 -4.32
N ARG A 72 1.54 -6.91 -4.84
CA ARG A 72 0.48 -7.81 -5.33
C ARG A 72 -0.47 -7.11 -6.30
N SER A 73 -1.04 -7.86 -7.24
CA SER A 73 -2.16 -7.44 -8.10
C SER A 73 -3.44 -8.20 -7.78
N TYR A 74 -4.57 -7.51 -7.81
CA TYR A 74 -5.92 -8.07 -7.81
C TYR A 74 -6.48 -7.99 -9.23
N THR A 75 -6.76 -9.14 -9.84
CA THR A 75 -6.97 -9.25 -11.29
C THR A 75 -8.27 -9.94 -11.69
N ARG A 76 -9.15 -10.21 -10.72
CA ARG A 76 -10.35 -11.04 -10.91
C ARG A 76 -11.64 -10.28 -10.61
N SER A 77 -11.96 -10.06 -9.34
CA SER A 77 -13.24 -9.46 -8.95
C SER A 77 -13.25 -7.94 -9.02
N PHE A 78 -12.07 -7.32 -8.95
CA PHE A 78 -11.87 -5.89 -9.07
C PHE A 78 -10.47 -5.61 -9.60
N ASN A 79 -10.26 -4.38 -10.07
CA ASN A 79 -9.01 -3.87 -10.61
C ASN A 79 -8.25 -3.10 -9.52
N GLY A 80 -6.99 -3.43 -9.31
CA GLY A 80 -6.17 -2.76 -8.31
C GLY A 80 -4.95 -3.56 -7.88
N PHE A 81 -4.04 -2.91 -7.17
CA PHE A 81 -2.78 -3.51 -6.75
C PHE A 81 -2.26 -2.90 -5.44
N VAL A 82 -1.25 -3.54 -4.86
CA VAL A 82 -0.57 -3.10 -3.64
C VAL A 82 0.89 -2.83 -3.97
N ALA A 83 1.40 -1.68 -3.51
CA ALA A 83 2.79 -1.30 -3.66
C ALA A 83 3.31 -0.55 -2.42
N LYS A 84 4.61 -0.60 -2.17
CA LYS A 84 5.32 0.23 -1.20
C LYS A 84 5.59 1.59 -1.83
N LEU A 85 4.96 2.64 -1.30
CA LEU A 85 4.99 3.99 -1.86
C LEU A 85 5.45 4.99 -0.81
N THR A 86 6.20 6.00 -1.25
CA THR A 86 6.34 7.25 -0.48
C THR A 86 5.08 8.11 -0.61
N ASP A 87 4.99 9.19 0.16
CA ASP A 87 3.82 10.09 0.10
C ASP A 87 3.73 10.80 -1.26
N ILE A 88 4.87 11.17 -1.85
CA ILE A 88 4.94 11.75 -3.20
C ILE A 88 4.48 10.74 -4.26
N GLU A 89 4.95 9.50 -4.19
CA GLU A 89 4.59 8.43 -5.14
C GLU A 89 3.09 8.09 -5.05
N LYS A 90 2.55 8.02 -3.83
CA LYS A 90 1.13 7.86 -3.55
C LYS A 90 0.31 8.98 -4.18
N GLN A 91 0.72 10.24 -3.99
CA GLN A 91 0.02 11.39 -4.54
C GLN A 91 0.02 11.36 -6.06
N ARG A 92 1.16 11.03 -6.69
CA ARG A 92 1.25 10.86 -8.14
C ARG A 92 0.27 9.81 -8.65
N LEU A 93 0.28 8.62 -8.07
CA LEU A 93 -0.64 7.53 -8.42
C LEU A 93 -2.11 7.93 -8.25
N SER A 94 -2.43 8.69 -7.19
CA SER A 94 -3.80 9.16 -6.92
C SER A 94 -4.33 10.11 -8.00
N ASN A 95 -3.44 10.74 -8.77
CA ASN A 95 -3.81 11.66 -9.85
C ASN A 95 -3.78 11.00 -11.24
N MET A 96 -3.44 9.72 -11.34
CA MET A 96 -3.43 9.02 -12.63
C MET A 96 -4.84 8.61 -13.04
N GLU A 97 -5.10 8.69 -14.34
CA GLU A 97 -6.37 8.23 -14.92
C GLU A 97 -6.59 6.73 -14.60
N GLY A 98 -7.84 6.38 -14.27
CA GLY A 98 -8.22 5.02 -13.90
C GLY A 98 -7.94 4.65 -12.44
N VAL A 99 -7.26 5.50 -11.66
CA VAL A 99 -7.14 5.31 -10.20
C VAL A 99 -8.29 6.01 -9.50
N ILE A 100 -9.06 5.26 -8.71
CA ILE A 100 -10.18 5.78 -7.93
C ILE A 100 -9.71 6.25 -6.55
N SER A 101 -8.89 5.45 -5.88
CA SER A 101 -8.36 5.81 -4.56
C SER A 101 -7.04 5.11 -4.25
N VAL A 102 -6.21 5.78 -3.44
CA VAL A 102 -4.97 5.20 -2.89
C VAL A 102 -4.98 5.37 -1.38
N PHE A 103 -4.98 4.26 -0.65
CA PHE A 103 -5.10 4.25 0.81
C PHE A 103 -4.13 3.24 1.45
N PRO A 104 -3.70 3.46 2.70
CA PRO A 104 -2.74 2.58 3.35
C PRO A 104 -3.30 1.16 3.51
N SER A 105 -2.46 0.16 3.23
CA SER A 105 -2.75 -1.24 3.54
C SER A 105 -2.67 -1.44 5.05
N LYS A 106 -3.70 -2.05 5.64
CA LYS A 106 -3.81 -2.25 7.08
C LYS A 106 -4.17 -3.70 7.39
N THR A 107 -3.57 -4.22 8.46
CA THR A 107 -4.09 -5.42 9.12
C THR A 107 -5.26 -5.01 10.00
N LEU A 108 -6.41 -5.66 9.80
CA LEU A 108 -7.58 -5.45 10.65
C LEU A 108 -7.52 -6.35 11.87
N GLN A 109 -8.02 -5.85 13.01
CA GLN A 109 -8.14 -6.61 14.24
C GLN A 109 -9.51 -7.29 14.30
N LEU A 110 -9.55 -8.52 14.84
CA LEU A 110 -10.81 -9.23 15.03
C LEU A 110 -11.64 -8.54 16.11
N HIS A 111 -12.92 -8.34 15.82
CA HIS A 111 -13.85 -7.74 16.78
C HIS A 111 -14.45 -8.78 17.72
N THR A 112 -14.57 -10.03 17.27
CA THR A 112 -15.10 -11.15 18.05
C THR A 112 -14.50 -12.46 17.55
N THR A 113 -14.36 -13.43 18.45
CA THR A 113 -14.09 -14.84 18.15
C THR A 113 -15.31 -15.72 18.43
N ARG A 114 -16.42 -15.12 18.89
CA ARG A 114 -17.70 -15.79 19.16
C ARG A 114 -18.76 -15.24 18.23
N SER A 115 -18.58 -15.49 16.94
CA SER A 115 -19.44 -14.96 15.88
C SER A 115 -20.91 -15.33 16.11
N TRP A 116 -21.20 -16.55 16.56
CA TRP A 116 -22.55 -17.03 16.90
C TRP A 116 -23.24 -16.16 17.96
N ASP A 117 -22.57 -15.95 19.11
CA ASP A 117 -23.06 -15.08 20.18
C ASP A 117 -23.23 -13.63 19.70
N PHE A 118 -22.29 -13.13 18.90
CA PHE A 118 -22.28 -11.75 18.42
C PHE A 118 -23.49 -11.43 17.53
N ILE A 119 -23.89 -12.35 16.67
CA ILE A 119 -25.10 -12.19 15.83
C ILE A 119 -26.37 -12.74 16.49
N GLY A 120 -26.28 -13.18 17.75
CA GLY A 120 -27.43 -13.66 18.53
C GLY A 120 -27.98 -15.01 18.06
N LEU A 121 -27.17 -15.83 17.40
CA LEU A 121 -27.58 -17.17 17.00
C LEU A 121 -27.50 -18.13 18.19
N GLN A 122 -28.62 -18.72 18.53
CA GLN A 122 -28.71 -19.73 19.59
C GLN A 122 -28.31 -21.11 19.04
N GLU A 123 -27.66 -21.93 19.88
CA GLU A 123 -27.32 -23.32 19.54
C GLU A 123 -28.56 -24.16 19.19
N SER A 124 -29.71 -23.80 19.77
CA SER A 124 -31.01 -24.39 19.44
C SER A 124 -31.91 -23.33 18.82
N ALA A 125 -32.36 -23.60 17.60
CA ALA A 125 -33.31 -22.77 16.88
C ALA A 125 -34.34 -23.66 16.17
N THR A 126 -35.61 -23.26 16.19
CA THR A 126 -36.64 -23.90 15.36
C THR A 126 -36.33 -23.62 13.91
N ARG A 127 -35.95 -24.66 13.17
CA ARG A 127 -35.49 -24.56 11.79
C ARG A 127 -36.68 -24.50 10.83
N ASN A 128 -36.60 -23.62 9.83
CA ASN A 128 -37.56 -23.58 8.73
C ASN A 128 -36.86 -23.95 7.42
N ALA A 129 -36.96 -25.21 7.02
CA ALA A 129 -36.28 -25.73 5.84
C ALA A 129 -36.68 -25.03 4.53
N GLN A 130 -37.90 -24.47 4.42
CA GLN A 130 -38.31 -23.70 3.24
C GLN A 130 -37.67 -22.31 3.19
N ALA A 131 -37.41 -21.69 4.35
CA ALA A 131 -36.80 -20.38 4.43
C ALA A 131 -35.26 -20.45 4.42
N GLU A 132 -34.69 -21.58 4.85
CA GLU A 132 -33.26 -21.80 4.98
C GLU A 132 -32.64 -22.59 3.81
N SER A 133 -33.43 -22.88 2.77
CA SER A 133 -32.95 -23.51 1.54
C SER A 133 -32.42 -22.48 0.55
N ASP A 134 -31.53 -22.91 -0.35
CA ASP A 134 -31.03 -22.12 -1.48
C ASP A 134 -30.27 -20.83 -1.12
N ILE A 135 -29.64 -20.79 0.07
CA ILE A 135 -28.84 -19.65 0.56
C ILE A 135 -27.37 -20.05 0.69
N ILE A 136 -26.47 -19.20 0.19
CA ILE A 136 -25.02 -19.31 0.41
C ILE A 136 -24.59 -18.18 1.35
N ILE A 137 -24.00 -18.54 2.49
CA ILE A 137 -23.44 -17.58 3.45
C ILE A 137 -21.92 -17.68 3.40
N GLY A 138 -21.27 -16.61 2.90
CA GLY A 138 -19.82 -16.48 2.94
C GLY A 138 -19.36 -15.84 4.25
N VAL A 139 -18.46 -16.49 4.97
CA VAL A 139 -17.86 -15.97 6.21
C VAL A 139 -16.35 -15.83 6.02
N LEU A 140 -15.81 -14.66 6.35
CA LEU A 140 -14.37 -14.41 6.41
C LEU A 140 -13.96 -14.35 7.88
N ASP A 141 -13.30 -15.39 8.36
CA ASP A 141 -12.82 -15.52 9.74
C ASP A 141 -11.42 -16.13 9.73
N THR A 142 -10.79 -16.19 10.89
CA THR A 142 -9.53 -16.90 11.16
C THR A 142 -9.62 -18.42 11.06
N GLY A 143 -10.83 -18.96 10.96
CA GLY A 143 -11.09 -20.40 10.87
C GLY A 143 -12.03 -20.87 11.98
N ILE A 144 -12.27 -22.19 12.02
CA ILE A 144 -13.08 -22.84 13.06
C ILE A 144 -12.12 -23.71 13.87
N CYS A 145 -12.08 -23.53 15.19
CA CYS A 145 -11.41 -24.47 16.09
C CYS A 145 -12.35 -25.65 16.32
N VAL A 146 -11.92 -26.86 15.93
CA VAL A 146 -12.64 -28.13 16.16
C VAL A 146 -12.02 -28.85 17.35
#